data_AF-A0A2V2UT70-F1
#
_entry.id   AF-A0A2V2UT70-F1
#
_cell.length_a   1.000
_cell.length_b   1.000
_cell.length_c   1.000
_cell.angle_alpha   90.00
_cell.angle_beta   90.00
_cell.angle_gamma   90.00
#
_symmetry.space_group_name_H-M   'P 1'
#
loop_
_entity.id
_entity.type
_entity.pdbx_description
1 polymer ?
#
loop_
_entity_poly.entity_id
_entity_poly.type
_entity_poly.pdbx_seq_one_letter_code
_entity_poly.pdbx_strand_id
1 'polypeptide(L)'
;MYRCFHHFSTLPLAFVRRTATNSYVNRHIGPSAAESISMLRIIGKESLSDLMTAVIPENILRSPLKEAPAMSEQDALSLLHSLGSRNKVLKSMIGQGYYESITPTVILRNVIENPSWCTPYTPFQAEISQGRLESLLNLVHDYRLDSCEFGKCISSGSSYCMC
;
A
#
# COMPACT_ATOMS: atom_id res chain seq x y z
N MET A 1 -41.67 8.33 -9.38
CA MET A 1 -42.39 9.53 -8.91
C MET A 1 -41.38 10.41 -8.19
N TYR A 2 -40.98 11.49 -8.84
CA TYR A 2 -39.99 12.46 -8.38
C TYR A 2 -40.58 13.37 -7.29
N ARG A 3 -39.77 13.73 -6.29
CA ARG A 3 -39.89 15.01 -5.57
C ARG A 3 -38.56 15.42 -4.94
N CYS A 4 -37.82 16.25 -5.67
CA CYS A 4 -36.96 17.28 -5.09
C CYS A 4 -37.84 18.34 -4.39
N PHE A 5 -37.34 19.00 -3.34
CA PHE A 5 -37.19 20.47 -3.24
C PHE A 5 -36.58 20.80 -1.85
N HIS A 6 -35.29 21.18 -1.81
CA HIS A 6 -34.77 22.54 -1.54
C HIS A 6 -34.44 22.87 -0.06
N HIS A 7 -33.14 22.91 0.25
CA HIS A 7 -32.58 24.01 1.04
C HIS A 7 -31.17 24.33 0.53
N PHE A 8 -31.05 25.46 -0.17
CA PHE A 8 -29.80 26.04 -0.66
C PHE A 8 -29.15 26.82 0.48
N SER A 9 -27.95 26.39 0.90
CA SER A 9 -27.03 27.23 1.68
C SER A 9 -25.86 27.59 0.77
N THR A 10 -25.70 28.89 0.54
CA THR A 10 -24.65 29.51 -0.26
C THR A 10 -23.38 29.65 0.55
N LEU A 11 -22.38 28.82 0.27
CA LEU A 11 -20.98 29.08 0.58
C LEU A 11 -20.15 28.85 -0.69
N PRO A 12 -19.10 29.66 -0.94
CA PRO A 12 -18.34 29.56 -2.18
C PRO A 12 -17.67 28.18 -2.21
N LEU A 13 -18.08 27.37 -3.19
CA LEU A 13 -17.47 26.09 -3.52
C LEU A 13 -16.03 26.38 -3.99
N ALA A 14 -15.10 26.42 -3.04
CA ALA A 14 -13.73 26.03 -3.31
C ALA A 14 -13.81 24.70 -4.07
N PHE A 15 -13.09 24.64 -5.19
CA PHE A 15 -13.07 23.53 -6.14
C PHE A 15 -12.65 22.22 -5.44
N VAL A 16 -13.59 21.58 -4.72
CA VAL A 16 -13.47 20.21 -4.25
C VAL A 16 -13.82 19.36 -5.46
N ARG A 17 -12.80 18.94 -6.18
CA ARG A 17 -12.92 17.91 -7.21
C ARG A 17 -13.39 16.61 -6.54
N ARG A 18 -14.71 16.44 -6.36
CA ARG A 18 -15.33 15.18 -5.96
C ARG A 18 -15.25 14.22 -7.15
N THR A 19 -14.11 13.59 -7.37
CA THR A 19 -14.00 12.51 -8.37
C THR A 19 -14.19 11.15 -7.71
N ALA A 20 -15.08 10.37 -8.34
CA ALA A 20 -15.41 8.96 -8.11
C ALA A 20 -16.18 8.64 -6.82
N THR A 21 -17.27 7.88 -6.98
CA THR A 21 -18.12 7.23 -5.97
C THR A 21 -17.37 6.84 -4.69
N ASN A 22 -18.03 6.96 -3.52
CA ASN A 22 -17.50 6.69 -2.17
C ASN A 22 -17.04 5.22 -1.90
N SER A 23 -16.81 4.43 -2.96
CA SER A 23 -16.35 3.04 -2.92
C SER A 23 -14.88 2.94 -3.30
N TYR A 24 -14.06 2.38 -2.39
CA TYR A 24 -12.65 2.09 -2.61
C TYR A 24 -12.40 1.19 -3.84
N VAL A 25 -13.32 0.24 -4.09
CA VAL A 25 -13.20 -0.77 -5.14
C VAL A 25 -12.99 -0.14 -6.51
N ASN A 26 -13.66 0.99 -6.78
CA ASN A 26 -13.57 1.69 -8.07
C ASN A 26 -12.24 2.43 -8.29
N ARG A 27 -11.43 2.59 -7.24
CA ARG A 27 -10.06 3.14 -7.34
C ARG A 27 -8.99 2.05 -7.32
N HIS A 28 -9.32 0.90 -6.73
CA HIS A 28 -8.41 -0.23 -6.62
C HIS A 28 -8.43 -1.14 -7.86
N ILE A 29 -9.62 -1.40 -8.41
CA ILE A 29 -9.78 -2.21 -9.63
C ILE A 29 -9.56 -1.30 -10.85
N GLY A 30 -8.53 -1.60 -11.63
CA GLY A 30 -8.17 -0.82 -12.82
C GLY A 30 -9.21 -0.92 -13.96
N PRO A 31 -9.57 -2.13 -14.42
CA PRO A 31 -10.53 -2.29 -15.52
C PRO A 31 -11.93 -1.84 -15.13
N SER A 32 -12.54 -1.01 -15.97
CA SER A 32 -13.96 -0.68 -15.89
C SER A 32 -14.84 -1.88 -16.28
N ALA A 33 -16.14 -1.79 -16.01
CA ALA A 33 -17.09 -2.82 -16.42
C ALA A 33 -17.10 -3.05 -17.93
N ALA A 34 -16.99 -1.99 -18.75
CA ALA A 34 -16.96 -2.10 -20.20
C ALA A 34 -15.67 -2.77 -20.70
N GLU A 35 -14.52 -2.42 -20.12
CA GLU A 35 -13.23 -3.06 -20.42
C GLU A 35 -13.21 -4.52 -19.97
N SER A 36 -13.81 -4.84 -18.83
CA SER A 36 -13.92 -6.22 -18.35
C SER A 36 -14.73 -7.08 -19.34
N ILE A 37 -15.84 -6.55 -19.87
CA ILE A 37 -16.65 -7.24 -20.88
C ILE A 37 -15.87 -7.43 -22.19
N SER A 38 -15.09 -6.44 -22.64
CA SER A 38 -14.29 -6.58 -23.86
C SER A 38 -13.17 -7.62 -23.69
N MET A 39 -12.49 -7.63 -22.54
CA MET A 39 -11.50 -8.64 -22.19
C MET A 39 -12.10 -10.05 -22.13
N LEU A 40 -13.26 -10.23 -21.50
CA LEU A 40 -13.95 -11.52 -21.42
C LEU A 40 -14.32 -12.06 -22.80
N ARG A 41 -14.76 -11.19 -23.72
CA ARG A 41 -15.07 -11.58 -25.10
C ARG A 41 -13.85 -12.12 -25.84
N ILE A 42 -12.66 -11.54 -25.64
CA ILE A 42 -11.41 -12.03 -26.25
C ILE A 42 -11.08 -13.45 -25.75
N ILE A 43 -11.35 -13.73 -24.48
CA ILE A 43 -11.13 -15.03 -23.85
C ILE A 43 -12.24 -16.03 -24.20
N GLY A 44 -13.33 -15.58 -24.83
CA GLY A 44 -14.48 -16.41 -25.18
C GLY A 44 -15.39 -16.76 -23.98
N LYS A 45 -15.43 -15.88 -22.98
CA LYS A 45 -16.24 -16.04 -21.76
C LYS A 45 -17.34 -14.99 -21.68
N GLU A 46 -18.49 -15.37 -21.13
CA GLU A 46 -19.67 -14.48 -21.04
C GLU A 46 -19.68 -13.65 -19.75
N SER A 47 -19.06 -14.17 -18.68
CA SER A 47 -19.01 -13.50 -17.38
C SER A 47 -17.72 -13.84 -16.62
N LEU A 48 -17.42 -13.03 -15.60
CA LEU A 48 -16.33 -13.33 -14.67
C LEU A 48 -16.57 -14.64 -13.91
N SER A 49 -17.82 -14.95 -13.57
CA SER A 49 -18.18 -16.21 -12.90
C SER A 49 -17.87 -17.42 -13.76
N ASP A 50 -18.18 -17.37 -15.06
CA ASP A 50 -17.87 -18.44 -16.04
C ASP A 50 -16.35 -18.60 -16.26
N LEU A 51 -15.58 -17.51 -16.20
CA LEU A 51 -14.12 -17.60 -16.19
C LEU A 51 -13.61 -18.31 -14.92
N MET A 52 -14.15 -17.96 -13.75
CA MET A 52 -13.71 -18.51 -12.46
C MET A 52 -13.99 -20.02 -12.34
N THR A 53 -15.17 -20.49 -12.76
CA THR A 53 -15.51 -21.92 -12.75
C THR A 53 -14.69 -22.74 -13.74
N ALA A 54 -14.23 -22.13 -14.84
CA ALA A 54 -13.36 -22.80 -15.80
C ALA A 54 -11.90 -22.93 -15.30
N VAL A 55 -11.43 -22.00 -14.47
CA VAL A 55 -10.04 -21.96 -13.99
C VAL A 55 -9.87 -22.69 -12.66
N ILE A 56 -10.83 -22.56 -11.75
CA ILE A 56 -10.74 -23.08 -10.38
C ILE A 56 -11.50 -24.40 -10.30
N PRO A 57 -10.84 -25.52 -9.97
CA PRO A 57 -11.51 -26.80 -9.74
C PRO A 57 -12.58 -26.71 -8.65
N GLU A 58 -13.74 -27.36 -8.89
CA GLU A 58 -14.89 -27.30 -7.98
C GLU A 58 -14.58 -27.81 -6.57
N ASN A 59 -13.67 -28.78 -6.43
CA ASN A 59 -13.31 -29.40 -5.15
C ASN A 59 -12.55 -28.45 -4.20
N ILE A 60 -12.05 -27.32 -4.69
CA ILE A 60 -11.40 -26.29 -3.87
C ILE A 60 -12.20 -24.97 -3.83
N LEU A 61 -13.35 -24.92 -4.51
CA LEU A 61 -14.21 -23.74 -4.51
C LEU A 61 -14.82 -23.56 -3.11
N ARG A 62 -14.70 -22.34 -2.56
CA ARG A 62 -15.21 -22.02 -1.21
C ARG A 62 -16.47 -21.18 -1.31
N SER A 63 -17.34 -21.33 -0.31
CA SER A 63 -18.45 -20.40 -0.10
C SER A 63 -17.94 -18.98 0.16
N PRO A 64 -18.75 -17.94 -0.12
CA PRO A 64 -18.37 -16.56 0.14
C PRO A 64 -17.86 -16.34 1.57
N LEU A 65 -16.81 -15.54 1.72
CA LEU A 65 -16.25 -15.19 3.01
C LEU A 65 -17.27 -14.37 3.82
N LYS A 66 -17.33 -14.63 5.13
CA LYS A 66 -18.09 -13.78 6.05
C LYS A 66 -17.26 -12.53 6.34
N GLU A 67 -17.54 -11.46 5.62
CA GLU A 67 -16.79 -10.20 5.70
C GLU A 67 -17.53 -9.13 6.48
N ALA A 68 -16.78 -8.20 7.06
CA ALA A 68 -17.34 -6.96 7.59
C ALA A 68 -17.89 -6.09 6.45
N PRO A 69 -18.89 -5.24 6.71
CA PRO A 69 -19.39 -4.33 5.68
C PRO A 69 -18.26 -3.43 5.16
N ALA A 70 -18.22 -3.23 3.85
CA ALA A 70 -17.25 -2.35 3.23
C ALA A 70 -17.39 -0.92 3.77
N MET A 71 -16.27 -0.31 4.12
CA MET A 71 -16.20 1.06 4.61
C MET A 71 -15.69 1.99 3.50
N SER A 72 -16.05 3.28 3.58
CA SER A 72 -15.35 4.28 2.79
C SER A 72 -13.92 4.45 3.30
N GLU A 73 -13.01 5.00 2.48
CA GLU A 73 -11.65 5.30 2.94
C GLU A 73 -11.63 6.26 4.13
N GLN A 74 -12.54 7.23 4.16
CA GLN A 74 -12.62 8.21 5.26
C GLN A 74 -13.05 7.55 6.57
N ASP A 75 -14.05 6.67 6.50
CA ASP A 75 -14.52 5.93 7.67
C ASP A 75 -13.45 4.95 8.16
N ALA A 76 -12.77 4.26 7.24
CA ALA A 76 -11.68 3.34 7.58
C ALA A 76 -10.50 4.06 8.25
N LEU A 77 -10.09 5.22 7.72
CA LEU A 77 -9.05 6.05 8.35
C LEU A 77 -9.47 6.53 9.74
N SER A 78 -10.71 6.99 9.89
CA SER A 78 -11.25 7.45 11.18
C SER A 78 -11.27 6.32 12.21
N LEU A 79 -11.69 5.12 11.80
CA LEU A 79 -11.65 3.93 12.62
C LEU A 79 -10.22 3.59 13.04
N LEU A 80 -9.27 3.53 12.10
CA LEU A 80 -7.86 3.24 12.42
C LEU A 80 -7.27 4.28 13.39
N HIS A 81 -7.59 5.56 13.22
CA HIS A 81 -7.20 6.60 14.17
C HIS A 81 -7.76 6.36 15.57
N SER A 82 -9.05 5.98 15.68
CA SER A 82 -9.67 5.65 16.96
C SER A 82 -9.08 4.40 17.63
N LEU A 83 -8.64 3.42 16.83
CA LEU A 83 -8.00 2.22 17.35
C LEU A 83 -6.59 2.55 17.85
N GLY A 84 -5.86 3.35 17.07
CA GLY A 84 -4.50 3.80 17.37
C GLY A 84 -4.42 4.73 18.58
N SER A 85 -5.44 5.55 18.83
CA SER A 85 -5.47 6.44 20.02
C SER A 85 -5.55 5.71 21.35
N ARG A 86 -5.86 4.40 21.34
CA ARG A 86 -5.82 3.53 22.53
C ARG A 86 -4.40 3.12 22.91
N ASN A 87 -3.43 3.24 22.01
CA ASN A 87 -2.03 2.93 22.28
C ASN A 87 -1.40 4.01 23.17
N LYS A 88 -0.58 3.60 24.14
CA LYS A 88 0.17 4.53 25.00
C LYS A 88 1.60 4.64 24.51
N VAL A 89 1.97 5.81 24.00
CA VAL A 89 3.35 6.12 23.62
C VAL A 89 4.12 6.50 24.89
N LEU A 90 5.04 5.64 25.32
CA LEU A 90 5.87 5.84 26.51
C LEU A 90 7.34 5.95 26.11
N LYS A 91 8.14 6.61 26.94
CA LYS A 91 9.60 6.57 26.81
C LYS A 91 10.09 5.19 27.24
N SER A 92 10.34 4.31 26.27
CA SER A 92 10.76 2.93 26.51
C SER A 92 12.27 2.87 26.74
N MET A 93 12.67 2.39 27.91
CA MET A 93 14.07 2.09 28.26
C MET A 93 14.31 0.58 28.46
N ILE A 94 13.46 -0.25 27.86
CA ILE A 94 13.52 -1.73 28.00
C ILE A 94 14.80 -2.28 27.33
N GLY A 95 15.25 -1.65 26.24
CA GLY A 95 16.35 -2.17 25.42
C GLY A 95 15.93 -3.42 24.64
N GLN A 96 16.80 -4.43 24.60
CA GLN A 96 16.59 -5.71 23.88
C GLN A 96 16.55 -5.58 22.35
N GLY A 97 17.46 -4.78 21.77
CA GLY A 97 17.65 -4.70 20.31
C GLY A 97 16.77 -3.67 19.60
N TYR A 98 15.89 -2.97 20.32
CA TYR A 98 15.13 -1.84 19.80
C TYR A 98 15.38 -0.59 20.64
N TYR A 99 15.76 0.50 19.97
CA TYR A 99 16.09 1.77 20.59
C TYR A 99 15.37 2.90 19.86
N GLU A 100 14.89 3.89 20.61
CA GLU A 100 14.23 5.06 20.05
C GLU A 100 15.23 5.87 19.20
N SER A 101 14.83 6.25 17.99
CA SER A 101 15.63 7.07 17.09
C SER A 101 14.78 8.20 16.50
N ILE A 102 15.44 9.33 16.23
CA ILE A 102 14.80 10.47 15.59
C ILE A 102 15.00 10.32 14.08
N THR A 103 13.94 9.99 13.36
CA THR A 103 13.96 9.96 11.88
C THR A 103 13.96 11.38 11.34
N PRO A 104 14.96 11.81 10.56
CA PRO A 104 14.97 13.12 9.94
C PRO A 104 13.72 13.33 9.08
N THR A 105 13.06 14.48 9.23
CA THR A 105 11.78 14.79 8.54
C THR A 105 11.91 14.76 7.02
N VAL A 106 13.09 15.12 6.50
CA VAL A 106 13.40 15.03 5.06
C VAL A 106 13.38 13.59 4.54
N ILE A 107 13.80 12.61 5.35
CA ILE A 107 13.77 11.19 4.99
C ILE A 107 12.35 10.65 5.12
N LEU A 108 11.65 10.99 6.20
CA LEU A 108 10.27 10.56 6.42
C LEU A 108 9.38 10.93 5.23
N ARG A 109 9.39 12.20 4.83
CA ARG A 109 8.51 12.71 3.78
C ARG A 109 8.92 12.29 2.37
N ASN A 110 10.22 12.27 2.05
CA ASN A 110 10.68 12.07 0.67
C ASN A 110 11.00 10.62 0.33
N VAL A 111 11.18 9.75 1.34
CA VAL A 111 11.52 8.33 1.15
C VAL A 111 10.43 7.42 1.69
N ILE A 112 10.07 7.52 2.98
CA ILE A 112 9.14 6.57 3.62
C ILE A 112 7.70 6.77 3.14
N GLU A 113 7.23 8.01 3.09
CA GLU A 113 5.87 8.37 2.67
C GLU A 113 5.72 8.49 1.15
N ASN A 114 6.80 8.33 0.38
CA ASN A 114 6.81 8.52 -1.06
C ASN A 114 6.60 7.17 -1.80
N PRO A 115 5.50 7.02 -2.57
CA PRO A 115 5.23 5.77 -3.31
C PRO A 115 6.33 5.41 -4.30
N SER A 116 7.08 6.37 -4.86
CA SER A 116 8.17 6.09 -5.80
C SER A 116 9.31 5.29 -5.18
N TRP A 117 9.47 5.33 -3.85
CA TRP A 117 10.49 4.57 -3.13
C TRP A 117 9.98 3.24 -2.58
N CYS A 118 8.71 3.15 -2.18
CA CYS A 118 8.16 1.96 -1.53
C CYS A 118 7.35 1.01 -2.43
N THR A 119 6.93 1.46 -3.62
CA THR A 119 6.19 0.60 -4.57
C THR A 119 7.05 -0.29 -5.46
N PRO A 120 8.27 0.10 -5.91
CA PRO A 120 9.09 -0.77 -6.74
C PRO A 120 9.55 -2.01 -5.95
N TYR A 121 9.53 -3.17 -6.61
CA TYR A 121 10.00 -4.42 -6.02
C TYR A 121 11.53 -4.55 -6.08
N THR A 122 12.05 -5.77 -5.99
CA THR A 122 13.47 -6.09 -6.16
C THR A 122 13.98 -5.53 -7.50
N PRO A 123 15.15 -4.85 -7.50
CA PRO A 123 15.71 -4.22 -8.70
C PRO A 123 16.32 -5.26 -9.66
N PHE A 124 15.49 -6.11 -10.28
CA PHE A 124 15.95 -7.09 -11.26
C PHE A 124 16.45 -6.43 -12.55
N GLN A 125 15.82 -5.33 -12.97
CA GLN A 125 16.34 -4.47 -14.05
C GLN A 125 17.20 -3.36 -13.45
N ALA A 126 18.52 -3.51 -13.55
CA ALA A 126 19.47 -2.60 -12.91
C ALA A 126 19.43 -1.19 -13.54
N GLU A 127 19.25 -1.08 -14.85
CA GLU A 127 19.32 0.18 -15.61
C GLU A 127 18.26 1.19 -15.17
N ILE A 128 17.05 0.71 -14.86
CA ILE A 128 15.94 1.55 -14.42
C ILE A 128 15.84 1.67 -12.89
N SER A 129 16.77 1.07 -12.15
CA SER A 129 16.75 1.00 -10.69
C SER A 129 17.98 1.64 -10.03
N GLN A 130 18.79 2.36 -10.80
CA GLN A 130 20.10 2.89 -10.36
C GLN A 130 20.03 3.70 -9.05
N GLY A 131 19.04 4.59 -8.88
CA GLY A 131 18.95 5.42 -7.67
C GLY A 131 18.78 4.59 -6.38
N ARG A 132 18.04 3.48 -6.42
CA ARG A 132 17.88 2.57 -5.28
C ARG A 132 19.11 1.69 -5.06
N LEU A 133 19.74 1.24 -6.15
CA LEU A 133 20.98 0.48 -6.08
C LEU A 133 22.13 1.32 -5.52
N GLU A 134 22.23 2.59 -5.89
CA GLU A 134 23.18 3.54 -5.33
C GLU A 134 22.92 3.75 -3.82
N SER A 135 21.66 3.91 -3.42
CA SER A 135 21.30 4.03 -2.00
C SER A 135 21.67 2.77 -1.20
N LEU A 136 21.43 1.58 -1.76
CA LEU A 136 21.85 0.31 -1.16
C LEU A 136 23.38 0.19 -1.11
N LEU A 137 24.08 0.64 -2.14
CA LEU A 137 25.53 0.62 -2.18
C LEU A 137 26.14 1.56 -1.15
N ASN A 138 25.61 2.78 -1.00
CA ASN A 138 26.04 3.73 0.02
C ASN A 138 25.86 3.13 1.42
N LEU A 139 24.71 2.49 1.66
CA LEU A 139 24.47 1.77 2.92
C LEU A 139 25.51 0.66 3.11
N VAL A 140 25.66 -0.26 2.16
CA VAL A 140 26.63 -1.37 2.24
C VAL A 140 28.06 -0.87 2.42
N HIS A 141 28.43 0.23 1.76
CA HIS A 141 29.75 0.85 1.84
C HIS A 141 30.01 1.46 3.22
N ASP A 142 29.08 2.25 3.76
CA ASP A 142 29.21 2.83 5.10
C ASP A 142 29.29 1.73 6.16
N TYR A 143 28.40 0.73 6.09
CA TYR A 143 28.45 -0.43 6.99
C TYR A 143 29.73 -1.26 6.82
N ARG A 144 30.31 -1.32 5.62
CA ARG A 144 31.57 -2.02 5.37
C ARG A 144 32.74 -1.28 6.00
N LEU A 145 32.79 0.04 5.93
CA LEU A 145 33.85 0.81 6.59
C LEU A 145 33.85 0.53 8.10
N ASP A 146 32.68 0.59 8.73
CA ASP A 146 32.52 0.25 10.15
C ASP A 146 32.86 -1.22 10.42
N SER A 147 32.43 -2.16 9.57
CA SER A 147 32.67 -3.60 9.76
C SER A 147 34.11 -4.04 9.46
N CYS A 148 34.83 -3.32 8.59
CA CYS A 148 36.24 -3.55 8.29
C CYS A 148 37.11 -3.24 9.52
N GLU A 149 36.75 -2.25 10.33
CA GLU A 149 37.39 -2.04 11.64
C GLU A 149 37.21 -3.25 12.58
N PHE A 150 36.13 -4.03 12.40
CA PHE A 150 35.85 -5.27 13.12
C PHE A 150 36.18 -6.56 12.33
N GLY A 151 36.97 -6.46 11.23
CA GLY A 151 37.52 -7.62 10.52
C GLY A 151 36.58 -8.33 9.54
N LYS A 152 35.42 -7.77 9.17
CA LYS A 152 34.53 -8.31 8.12
C LYS A 152 34.50 -7.41 6.88
N CYS A 153 35.05 -7.91 5.77
CA CYS A 153 35.25 -7.12 4.55
C CYS A 153 34.09 -7.15 3.54
N ILE A 154 33.03 -7.94 3.77
CA ILE A 154 31.88 -8.07 2.84
C ILE A 154 30.58 -8.00 3.65
N SER A 155 29.66 -7.14 3.22
CA SER A 155 28.32 -6.96 3.78
C SER A 155 27.24 -7.15 2.70
N SER A 156 26.12 -7.77 3.06
CA SER A 156 24.94 -7.93 2.19
C SER A 156 23.96 -6.77 2.37
N GLY A 157 23.07 -6.54 1.40
CA GLY A 157 22.18 -5.37 1.35
C GLY A 157 21.19 -5.20 2.52
N SER A 158 20.70 -6.28 3.12
CA SER A 158 19.97 -6.31 4.40
C SER A 158 19.62 -7.77 4.73
N SER A 159 19.36 -8.09 5.99
CA SER A 159 18.87 -9.40 6.41
C SER A 159 17.71 -9.23 7.38
N TYR A 160 16.76 -10.17 7.36
CA TYR A 160 15.67 -10.18 8.34
C TYR A 160 16.24 -10.51 9.73
N CYS A 161 15.83 -9.74 10.74
CA CYS A 161 16.07 -10.10 12.13
C CYS A 161 15.17 -11.30 12.46
N MET A 162 15.75 -12.50 12.52
CA MET A 162 15.07 -13.69 13.02
C MET A 162 15.30 -13.73 14.54
N CYS A 163 14.21 -13.60 15.31
CA CYS A 163 14.22 -13.86 16.75
C CYS A 163 14.33 -15.37 17.03
#